data_AF-A0A2N5YQI7-F1
#
_entry.id   AF-A0A2N5YQI7-F1
#
_cell.length_a   1.000
_cell.length_b   1.000
_cell.length_c   1.000
_cell.angle_alpha   90.00
_cell.angle_beta   90.00
_cell.angle_gamma   90.00
#
_symmetry.space_group_name_H-M   'P 1'
#
loop_
_entity.id
_entity.type
_entity.pdbx_description
1 polymer ?
#
loop_
_entity_poly.entity_id
_entity_poly.type
_entity_poly.pdbx_seq_one_letter_code
_entity_poly.pdbx_strand_id
1 'polypeptide(L)' 'METKPTYTLQELADYYETTPRTIYNWLKPIRKQLLEMCPGKKRLRVLLPKQVKLIKEFLC' A
#
# COMPACT_ATOMS: atom_id res chain seq x y z
N MET A 1 2.46 -5.77 12.81
CA MET A 1 1.64 -5.01 11.82
C MET A 1 0.17 -5.45 11.79
N GLU A 2 -0.44 -5.84 12.93
CA GLU A 2 -1.81 -6.40 12.90
C GLU A 2 -2.85 -5.63 13.71
N THR A 3 -2.44 -4.55 14.39
CA THR A 3 -3.33 -3.75 15.26
C THR A 3 -3.60 -2.34 14.75
N LYS A 4 -2.84 -1.85 13.75
CA LYS A 4 -2.98 -0.47 13.23
C LYS A 4 -3.69 -0.46 11.88
N PRO A 5 -4.67 0.44 11.66
CA PRO A 5 -5.47 0.48 10.42
C PRO A 5 -4.70 1.05 9.22
N THR A 6 -3.61 1.76 9.43
CA THR A 6 -2.80 2.37 8.37
C THR A 6 -1.33 2.34 8.77
N TYR A 7 -0.46 2.17 7.78
CA TYR A 7 1.00 2.23 7.95
C TYR A 7 1.58 3.36 7.10
N THR A 8 2.60 4.02 7.63
CA THR A 8 3.42 4.95 6.88
C THR A 8 4.37 4.20 5.94
N LEU A 9 4.91 4.90 4.93
CA LEU A 9 5.93 4.31 4.05
C LEU A 9 7.20 3.93 4.83
N GLN A 10 7.52 4.64 5.91
CA GLN A 10 8.66 4.34 6.76
C GLN A 10 8.43 3.06 7.56
N GLU A 11 7.28 2.91 8.23
CA GLU A 11 6.93 1.68 8.97
C GLU A 11 6.97 0.44 8.06
N LEU A 12 6.58 0.57 6.79
CA LEU A 12 6.68 -0.49 5.79
C LEU A 12 8.13 -0.74 5.34
N ALA A 13 8.90 0.33 5.15
CA ALA A 13 10.29 0.23 4.75
C ALA A 13 11.11 -0.50 5.82
N ASP A 14 10.90 -0.15 7.09
CA ASP A 14 11.57 -0.77 8.24
C ASP A 14 11.22 -2.27 8.34
N TYR A 15 9.95 -2.64 8.10
CA TYR A 15 9.49 -4.03 8.18
C TYR A 15 10.00 -4.92 7.05
N TYR A 16 10.09 -4.39 5.83
CA TYR A 16 10.58 -5.12 4.65
C TYR A 16 12.08 -4.91 4.41
N GLU A 17 12.80 -4.35 5.39
CA GLU A 17 14.24 -4.08 5.33
C GLU A 17 14.65 -3.36 4.03
N THR A 18 13.90 -2.33 3.66
CA THR A 18 14.09 -1.60 2.41
C THR A 18 13.93 -0.09 2.59
N THR A 19 13.87 0.66 1.49
CA THR A 19 13.69 2.12 1.53
C THR A 19 12.23 2.52 1.31
N PRO A 20 11.78 3.66 1.87
CA PRO A 20 10.45 4.20 1.60
C PRO A 20 10.17 4.43 0.11
N ARG A 21 11.23 4.70 -0.68
CA ARG A 21 11.17 4.84 -2.12
C ARG A 21 10.82 3.52 -2.81
N THR A 22 11.45 2.43 -2.37
CA THR A 22 11.14 1.07 -2.85
C THR A 22 9.69 0.70 -2.55
N ILE A 23 9.25 0.93 -1.31
CA ILE A 23 7.84 0.72 -0.92
C ILE A 23 6.90 1.55 -1.80
N TYR A 24 7.19 2.83 -2.00
CA TYR A 24 6.36 3.68 -2.85
C TYR A 24 6.26 3.14 -4.29
N ASN A 25 7.36 2.65 -4.85
CA ASN A 25 7.38 2.05 -6.18
C ASN A 25 6.53 0.77 -6.25
N TRP A 26 6.56 -0.06 -5.21
CA TRP A 26 5.68 -1.23 -5.10
C TRP A 26 4.21 -0.84 -5.03
N LEU A 27 3.88 0.23 -4.30
CA LEU A 27 2.50 0.71 -4.12
C LEU A 27 1.93 1.48 -5.31
N LYS A 28 2.79 2.07 -6.15
CA LYS A 28 2.39 2.86 -7.32
C LYS A 28 1.44 2.11 -8.28
N PRO A 29 1.73 0.88 -8.75
CA PRO A 29 0.81 0.15 -9.63
C PRO A 29 -0.52 -0.19 -8.95
N ILE A 30 -0.51 -0.59 -7.67
CA ILE A 30 -1.73 -0.91 -6.91
C ILE A 30 -2.62 0.33 -6.74
N ARG A 31 -1.99 1.48 -6.46
CA ARG A 31 -2.70 2.76 -6.34
C ARG A 31 -3.35 3.15 -7.67
N LYS A 32 -2.69 2.89 -8.80
CA LYS A 32 -3.25 3.14 -10.14
C LYS A 32 -4.51 2.29 -10.38
N GLN A 33 -4.43 0.97 -10.16
CA GLN A 33 -5.57 0.08 -10.33
C GLN A 33 -6.75 0.46 -9.43
N LEU A 34 -6.49 0.81 -8.17
CA LEU A 34 -7.56 1.20 -7.23
C LEU A 34 -8.22 2.54 -7.59
N LEU A 35 -7.48 3.47 -8.21
CA LEU A 35 -8.07 4.71 -8.72
C LEU A 35 -8.92 4.44 -9.97
N GLU A 36 -8.48 3.54 -10.85
CA GLU A 36 -9.23 3.11 -12.03
C GLU A 36 -10.53 2.40 -11.64
N MET A 37 -10.53 1.60 -10.57
CA MET A 37 -11.73 0.93 -10.04
C MET A 37 -12.68 1.86 -9.27
N CYS A 38 -12.24 3.05 -8.88
CA CYS A 38 -13.02 4.01 -8.08
C CYS A 38 -12.97 5.41 -8.69
N PRO A 39 -13.58 5.62 -9.88
CA PRO A 39 -13.63 6.92 -10.53
C PRO A 39 -14.40 7.91 -9.65
N GLY A 40 -13.68 8.82 -8.99
CA GLY A 40 -14.25 9.79 -8.05
C GLY A 40 -13.40 10.05 -6.81
N LYS A 41 -12.55 9.09 -6.41
CA LYS A 41 -11.61 9.31 -5.30
C LYS A 41 -10.28 9.87 -5.78
N LYS A 42 -9.98 11.14 -5.48
CA LYS A 42 -8.72 11.81 -5.86
C LYS A 42 -7.52 11.44 -4.96
N ARG A 43 -7.74 10.90 -3.76
CA ARG A 43 -6.68 10.58 -2.79
C ARG A 43 -6.95 9.27 -2.05
N LEU A 44 -6.11 8.26 -2.29
CA LEU A 44 -6.00 7.09 -1.43
C LEU A 44 -5.04 7.45 -0.28
N ARG A 45 -5.54 7.48 0.96
CA ARG A 45 -4.66 7.53 2.15
C ARG A 45 -4.02 6.15 2.33
N VAL A 46 -2.76 6.19 2.74
CA VAL A 46 -1.79 5.10 2.67
C VAL A 46 -2.35 3.84 3.34
N LEU A 47 -2.70 2.87 2.48
CA LEU A 47 -3.01 1.47 2.75
C LEU A 47 -3.96 1.20 3.92
N LEU A 48 -5.23 1.04 3.56
CA LEU A 48 -6.21 0.33 4.40
C LEU A 48 -5.81 -1.15 4.53
N PRO A 49 -6.24 -1.87 5.59
CA PRO A 49 -5.90 -3.29 5.78
C PRO A 49 -6.34 -4.17 4.59
N LYS A 50 -7.44 -3.78 3.91
CA LYS A 50 -7.88 -4.41 2.65
C LYS A 50 -6.85 -4.32 1.53
N GLN A 51 -6.08 -3.24 1.44
CA GLN A 51 -5.03 -3.09 0.42
C GLN A 51 -3.79 -3.91 0.77
N VAL A 52 -3.48 -4.09 2.06
CA VAL A 52 -2.39 -5.00 2.50
C VAL A 52 -2.72 -6.45 2.16
N LYS A 53 -3.99 -6.86 2.33
CA LYS A 53 -4.45 -8.20 1.94
C LYS A 53 -4.25 -8.46 0.43
N LEU A 54 -4.66 -7.52 -0.42
CA LEU A 54 -4.48 -7.62 -1.87
C LEU A 54 -3.01 -7.66 -2.29
N ILE A 55 -2.11 -6.97 -1.57
CA ILE A 55 -0.66 -7.03 -1.83
C ILE A 55 -0.10 -8.42 -1.52
N LYS A 56 -0.50 -9.02 -0.38
CA LYS A 56 -0.07 -10.38 -0.02
C LYS A 56 -0.53 -11.42 -1.05
N GLU A 57 -1.77 -11.30 -1.53
CA GLU A 57 -2.33 -12.19 -2.55
C GLU A 57 -1.67 -12.03 -3.93
N PHE A 58 -1.06 -10.89 -4.24
CA PHE A 58 -0.38 -10.65 -5.52
C PHE A 58 1.09 -11.10 -5.53
N LEU A 59 1.69 -11.35 -4.35
CA LEU A 59 3.10 -11.69 -4.18
C LEU A 59 3.35 -13.17 -3.85
N CYS A 60 2.30 -13.97 -3.62
CA CYS A 60 2.33 -15.43 -3.50
C CYS A 60 1.80 -16.07 -4.79
#